data_AF-A0A941LTM5-F1
#
_entry.id   AF-A0A941LTM5-F1
#
_cell.length_a   1.000
_cell.length_b   1.000
_cell.length_c   1.000
_cell.angle_alpha   90.00
_cell.angle_beta   90.00
_cell.angle_gamma   90.00
#
_symmetry.space_group_name_H-M   'P 1'
#
loop_
_entity.id
_entity.type
_entity.pdbx_description
1 polymer ?
#
loop_
_entity_poly.entity_id
_entity_poly.type
_entity_poly.pdbx_seq_one_letter_code
_entity_poly.pdbx_strand_id
1 'polypeptide(L)'
;MSGSQADIVRLTRVAGEAAQQGRWDEVIQCYSERSLLLASTPASTLPIEELLKMDGELRDRIQTAQAVLEDLLVEAQVTKRRVQVLGQRLGIPPSPPEAVSIEA
;
A
#
# COMPACT_ATOMS: atom_id res chain seq x y z
N MET A 1 13.05 16.56 -24.31
CA MET A 1 12.29 15.82 -23.28
C MET A 1 10.83 15.89 -23.68
N SER A 2 10.20 14.79 -24.09
CA SER A 2 8.75 14.79 -24.33
C SER A 2 8.04 15.00 -22.98
N GLY A 3 6.91 15.70 -22.96
CA GLY A 3 6.16 15.95 -21.72
C GLY A 3 5.84 14.64 -20.98
N SER A 4 5.45 13.60 -21.73
CA SER A 4 5.11 12.28 -21.18
C SER A 4 6.25 11.61 -20.41
N GLN A 5 7.50 11.73 -20.87
CA GLN A 5 8.65 11.15 -20.15
C GLN A 5 8.84 11.82 -18.78
N ALA A 6 8.79 13.15 -18.75
CA ALA A 6 8.96 13.92 -17.52
C ALA A 6 7.83 13.62 -16.52
N ASP A 7 6.60 13.48 -17.02
CA ASP A 7 5.44 13.12 -16.18
C ASP A 7 5.52 11.71 -15.63
N ILE A 8 6.02 10.73 -16.38
CA ILE A 8 6.24 9.36 -15.87
C ILE A 8 7.22 9.37 -14.70
N VAL A 9 8.35 10.08 -14.83
CA VAL A 9 9.34 10.21 -13.74
C VAL A 9 8.75 10.93 -12.54
N ARG A 10 8.00 12.02 -12.78
CA ARG A 10 7.32 12.78 -11.73
C ARG A 10 6.32 11.92 -10.97
N LEU A 11 5.47 11.17 -11.67
CA LEU A 11 4.48 10.28 -11.05
C LEU A 11 5.15 9.19 -10.21
N THR A 12 6.24 8.58 -10.70
CA THR A 12 6.98 7.59 -9.91
C THR A 12 7.59 8.20 -8.64
N ARG A 13 8.10 9.43 -8.72
CA ARG A 13 8.64 10.16 -7.55
C ARG A 13 7.55 10.48 -6.52
N VAL A 14 6.43 11.04 -6.97
CA VAL A 14 5.28 11.37 -6.10
C VAL A 14 4.74 10.12 -5.43
N ALA A 15 4.65 8.99 -6.16
CA ALA A 15 4.27 7.72 -5.56
C ALA A 15 5.23 7.27 -4.45
N GLY A 16 6.54 7.42 -4.65
CA GLY A 16 7.53 7.14 -3.61
C GLY A 16 7.35 8.01 -2.36
N GLU A 17 7.10 9.31 -2.55
CA GLU A 17 6.84 10.27 -1.46
C GLU A 17 5.52 9.98 -0.73
N ALA A 18 4.48 9.58 -1.45
CA ALA A 18 3.19 9.18 -0.89
C ALA A 18 3.32 7.89 -0.06
N ALA A 19 4.05 6.89 -0.59
CA ALA A 19 4.33 5.65 0.12
C ALA A 19 5.12 5.88 1.41
N GLN A 20 6.09 6.80 1.40
CA GLN A 20 6.84 7.18 2.60
C GLN A 20 5.94 7.76 3.72
N GLN A 21 4.78 8.31 3.33
CA GLN A 21 3.80 8.91 4.22
C GLN A 21 2.58 7.99 4.48
N GLY A 22 2.61 6.74 3.99
CA GLY A 22 1.53 5.77 4.14
C GLY A 22 0.26 6.12 3.35
N ARG A 23 0.34 7.02 2.36
CA ARG A 23 -0.80 7.43 1.52
C ARG A 23 -0.98 6.48 0.33
N TRP A 24 -1.48 5.29 0.60
CA TRP A 24 -1.56 4.21 -0.39
C TRP A 24 -2.53 4.49 -1.54
N ASP A 25 -3.62 5.23 -1.31
CA ASP A 25 -4.56 5.62 -2.37
C ASP A 25 -3.89 6.53 -3.42
N GLU A 26 -3.04 7.46 -2.97
CA GLU A 26 -2.27 8.33 -3.85
C GLU A 26 -1.21 7.54 -4.64
N VAL A 27 -0.60 6.51 -4.03
CA VAL A 27 0.29 5.57 -4.74
C VAL A 27 -0.45 4.87 -5.88
N ILE A 28 -1.66 4.35 -5.60
CA ILE A 28 -2.50 3.68 -6.60
C ILE A 28 -2.88 4.64 -7.72
N GLN A 29 -3.27 5.87 -7.38
CA GLN A 29 -3.59 6.89 -8.38
C GLN A 29 -2.38 7.20 -9.27
N CYS A 30 -1.19 7.41 -8.68
CA CYS A 30 0.02 7.69 -9.43
C CYS A 30 0.38 6.57 -10.43
N TYR A 31 0.26 5.30 -10.02
CA TYR A 31 0.54 4.18 -10.91
C TYR A 31 -0.53 3.98 -11.97
N SER A 32 -1.80 4.27 -11.65
CA SER A 32 -2.89 4.29 -12.62
C SER A 32 -2.62 5.32 -13.72
N GLU A 33 -2.30 6.57 -13.36
CA GLU A 33 -1.96 7.63 -14.32
C GLU A 33 -0.68 7.30 -15.13
N ARG A 34 0.36 6.80 -14.45
CA ARG A 34 1.62 6.41 -15.09
C ARG A 34 1.42 5.31 -16.13
N SER A 35 0.54 4.33 -15.85
CA SER A 35 0.25 3.23 -16.77
C SER A 35 -0.30 3.73 -18.11
N LEU A 36 -1.16 4.76 -18.09
CA LEU A 36 -1.72 5.38 -19.30
C LEU A 36 -0.64 6.09 -20.13
N LEU A 37 0.29 6.78 -19.46
CA LEU A 37 1.41 7.44 -20.15
C LEU A 37 2.41 6.44 -20.74
N LEU A 38 2.71 5.35 -20.01
CA LEU A 38 3.59 4.29 -20.50
C LEU A 38 3.03 3.62 -21.75
N ALA A 39 1.72 3.41 -21.83
CA ALA A 39 1.07 2.79 -22.99
C ALA A 39 1.26 3.58 -24.30
N SER A 40 1.52 4.89 -24.22
CA SER A 40 1.68 5.78 -25.37
C SER A 40 3.10 6.30 -25.58
N THR A 41 4.04 5.99 -24.66
CA THR A 41 5.40 6.51 -24.70
C THR A 41 6.39 5.45 -25.20
N PRO A 42 7.17 5.72 -26.26
CA PRO A 42 8.17 4.77 -26.75
C PRO A 42 9.24 4.47 -25.70
N ALA A 43 9.54 3.19 -25.48
CA ALA A 43 10.49 2.74 -24.46
C ALA A 43 11.90 3.34 -24.64
N SER A 44 12.32 3.60 -25.87
CA SER A 44 13.62 4.22 -26.20
C SER A 44 13.79 5.65 -25.65
N THR A 45 12.70 6.28 -25.22
CA THR A 45 12.70 7.64 -24.66
C THR A 45 12.68 7.66 -23.14
N LEU A 46 12.52 6.51 -22.48
CA LEU A 46 12.34 6.44 -21.03
C LEU A 46 13.68 6.24 -20.31
N PRO A 47 13.88 6.86 -19.13
CA PRO A 47 15.03 6.59 -18.27
C PRO A 47 14.80 5.29 -17.50
N ILE A 48 14.92 4.16 -18.20
CA ILE A 48 14.51 2.83 -17.69
C ILE A 48 15.20 2.48 -16.37
N GLU A 49 16.51 2.70 -16.25
CA GLU A 49 17.26 2.36 -15.03
C GLU A 49 16.79 3.15 -13.81
N GLU A 50 16.53 4.45 -13.97
CA GLU A 50 16.03 5.32 -12.89
C GLU A 50 14.62 4.89 -12.46
N LEU A 51 13.74 4.61 -13.43
CA LEU A 51 12.38 4.15 -13.16
C LEU A 51 12.36 2.81 -12.43
N LEU A 52 13.18 1.85 -12.87
CA LEU A 52 13.29 0.54 -12.22
C LEU A 52 13.83 0.65 -10.79
N LYS A 53 14.80 1.54 -10.57
CA LYS A 53 15.32 1.80 -9.22
C LYS A 53 14.21 2.33 -8.30
N MET A 54 13.49 3.36 -8.73
CA MET A 54 12.39 3.93 -7.91
C MET A 54 11.25 2.93 -7.70
N ASP A 55 10.87 2.16 -8.73
CA ASP A 55 9.85 1.11 -8.63
C ASP A 55 10.28 0.00 -7.65
N GLY A 56 11.57 -0.34 -7.61
CA GLY A 56 12.15 -1.27 -6.64
C GLY A 56 12.08 -0.74 -5.21
N GLU A 57 12.53 0.49 -5.00
CA GLU A 57 12.46 1.17 -3.70
C GLU A 57 11.02 1.29 -3.17
N LEU A 58 10.04 1.48 -4.04
CA LEU A 58 8.62 1.47 -3.65
C LEU A 58 8.16 0.07 -3.25
N ARG A 59 8.55 -0.95 -4.02
CA ARG A 59 8.20 -2.35 -3.73
C ARG A 59 8.69 -2.78 -2.36
N ASP A 60 9.93 -2.45 -2.02
CA ASP A 60 10.52 -2.79 -0.71
C ASP A 60 9.72 -2.14 0.44
N ARG A 61 9.22 -0.91 0.24
CA ARG A 61 8.35 -0.23 1.20
C ARG A 61 6.99 -0.89 1.33
N ILE A 62 6.37 -1.29 0.22
CA ILE A 62 5.10 -2.02 0.23
C ILE A 62 5.25 -3.34 1.00
N GLN A 63 6.32 -4.09 0.74
CA GLN A 63 6.59 -5.35 1.44
C GLN A 63 6.81 -5.12 2.95
N THR A 64 7.53 -4.07 3.31
CA THR A 64 7.71 -3.69 4.72
C THR A 64 6.37 -3.36 5.39
N ALA A 65 5.54 -2.56 4.73
CA ALA A 65 4.21 -2.20 5.24
C ALA A 65 3.30 -3.43 5.40
N GLN A 66 3.35 -4.36 4.43
CA GLN A 66 2.61 -5.63 4.50
C GLN A 66 3.03 -6.47 5.71
N ALA A 67 4.33 -6.64 5.94
CA ALA A 67 4.84 -7.38 7.11
C ALA A 67 4.37 -6.76 8.43
N VAL A 68 4.43 -5.43 8.55
CA VAL A 68 3.94 -4.72 9.75
C VAL A 68 2.44 -4.92 9.94
N LEU A 69 1.64 -4.85 8.87
CA LEU A 69 0.19 -5.08 8.95
C LEU A 69 -0.13 -6.52 9.37
N GLU A 70 0.60 -7.50 8.84
CA GLU A 70 0.45 -8.90 9.22
C GLU A 70 0.72 -9.11 10.71
N ASP A 71 1.82 -8.55 11.23
CA ASP A 71 2.16 -8.61 12.66
C ASP A 71 1.07 -7.97 13.53
N LEU A 72 0.61 -6.76 13.16
CA LEU A 72 -0.45 -6.06 13.87
C LEU A 72 -1.78 -6.84 13.87
N LEU A 73 -2.12 -7.50 12.76
CA LEU A 73 -3.31 -8.34 12.68
C LEU A 73 -3.20 -9.56 13.60
N VAL A 74 -2.03 -10.18 13.68
CA VAL A 74 -1.78 -11.29 14.62
C VAL A 74 -1.93 -10.81 16.07
N GLU A 75 -1.33 -9.68 16.43
CA GLU A 75 -1.43 -9.10 17.77
C GLU A 75 -2.88 -8.75 18.15
N ALA A 76 -3.64 -8.15 17.22
CA ALA A 76 -5.04 -7.83 17.41
C ALA A 76 -5.88 -9.09 17.65
N GLN A 77 -5.62 -10.18 16.91
CA GLN A 77 -6.30 -11.45 17.12
C GLN A 77 -5.97 -12.07 18.49
N VAL A 78 -4.71 -12.02 18.92
CA VAL A 78 -4.30 -12.49 20.25
C VAL A 78 -5.01 -11.69 21.35
N THR A 79 -5.05 -10.37 21.21
CA THR A 79 -5.72 -9.47 22.15
C THR A 79 -7.22 -9.76 22.22
N LYS A 80 -7.88 -9.90 21.07
CA LYS A 80 -9.30 -10.29 20.98
C LYS A 80 -9.58 -11.59 21.73
N ARG A 81 -8.75 -12.63 21.53
CA ARG A 81 -8.89 -13.92 22.23
C ARG A 81 -8.73 -13.77 23.75
N ARG A 82 -7.75 -12.99 24.21
CA ARG A 82 -7.54 -12.74 25.64
C ARG A 82 -8.75 -12.06 26.28
N VAL A 83 -9.29 -11.03 25.63
CA VAL A 83 -10.50 -10.33 26.09
C VAL A 83 -11.70 -11.27 26.14
N GLN A 84 -11.89 -12.13 25.12
CA GLN A 84 -12.96 -13.13 25.11
C GLN A 84 -12.85 -14.11 26.29
N VAL A 85 -11.64 -14.62 26.58
CA VAL A 85 -11.42 -15.52 27.72
C VAL A 85 -11.71 -14.81 29.05
N LEU A 86 -11.31 -13.56 29.21
CA LEU A 86 -11.63 -12.77 30.40
C LEU A 86 -13.13 -12.54 30.55
N GLY A 87 -13.82 -12.18 29.46
CA GLY A 87 -15.27 -12.01 29.44
C GLY A 87 -16.00 -13.28 29.87
N GLN A 88 -15.61 -14.44 29.33
CA GLN A 88 -16.18 -15.73 29.73
C GLN A 88 -16.01 -16.01 31.23
N ARG A 89 -14.84 -15.72 31.80
CA ARG A 89 -14.57 -15.90 33.24
C ARG A 89 -15.42 -14.98 34.12
N LEU A 90 -15.78 -13.81 33.61
CA LEU A 90 -16.61 -12.83 34.30
C LEU A 90 -18.11 -13.02 34.02
N GLY A 91 -18.51 -14.04 33.26
CA GLY A 91 -19.90 -14.26 32.86
C GLY A 91 -20.43 -13.23 31.86
N ILE A 92 -19.54 -12.48 31.20
CA ILE A 92 -19.90 -11.51 30.15
C ILE A 92 -20.08 -12.30 28.84
N PRO A 93 -21.26 -12.23 28.20
CA PRO A 93 -21.49 -12.93 26.93
C PRO A 93 -20.59 -12.35 25.84
N PRO A 94 -20.13 -13.18 24.88
CA PRO A 94 -19.27 -12.72 23.80
C PRO A 94 -20.01 -11.70 22.93
N SER A 95 -19.34 -10.60 22.58
CA SER A 95 -19.84 -9.68 21.56
C SER A 95 -19.95 -10.41 20.22
N PRO A 96 -21.04 -10.21 19.46
CA PRO A 96 -21.19 -10.81 18.13
C PRO A 96 -20.05 -10.33 17.21
N PRO A 97 -19.66 -11.12 16.20
CA PRO A 97 -18.68 -10.68 15.21
C PRO A 97 -19.25 -9.47 14.47
N GLU A 98 -18.61 -8.32 14.67
CA GLU A 98 -18.86 -7.14 13.85
C GLU A 98 -18.21 -7.38 12.49
N ALA A 99 -19.05 -7.55 11.46
CA ALA A 99 -18.58 -7.63 10.09
C ALA A 99 -18.11 -6.23 9.68
N VAL A 100 -16.80 -6.05 9.56
CA VAL A 100 -16.24 -4.85 8.96
C VAL A 100 -16.31 -5.04 7.46
N SER A 101 -17.26 -4.36 6.82
CA SER A 101 -17.29 -4.24 5.36
C SER A 101 -16.06 -3.44 4.93
N ILE A 102 -15.13 -4.09 4.23
CA ILE A 102 -14.13 -3.38 3.46
C ILE A 102 -14.79 -3.08 2.12
N GLU A 103 -15.17 -1.82 1.89
CA GLU A 103 -15.54 -1.37 0.55
C GLU A 103 -14.29 -1.46 -0.33
N ALA A 104 -14.41 -2.19 -1.44
CA ALA A 104 -13.37 -2.43 -2.43
C ALA A 104 -13.44 -1.39 -3.55
#